data_AF-A0A7Y9IW12-F1
#
_entry.id   AF-A0A7Y9IW12-F1
#
_cell.length_a   1.000
_cell.length_b   1.000
_cell.length_c   1.000
_cell.angle_alpha   90.00
_cell.angle_beta   90.00
_cell.angle_gamma   90.00
#
_symmetry.space_group_name_H-M   'P 1'
#
loop_
_entity.id
_entity.type
_entity.pdbx_description
1 polymer ?
#
loop_
_entity_poly.entity_id
_entity_poly.type
_entity_poly.pdbx_seq_one_letter_code
_entity_poly.pdbx_strand_id
1 'polypeptide(L)'
;MLNVPVEQCSAAALIRVFAQMIGHNDAAFGFPKVGLSDRYVPQAIDVIEQGGGCVMLGRGAAQLLWRDGRVTGVRTDRGDVMQARACVLAAPPSAAASLLPGEAPARMAAARMQPSPYISTYLWFDRRITHERFWPRRGSPGKNAPAGSQSGPTTASRSS
;
A
#
# COMPACT_ATOMS: atom_id res chain seq x y z
N MET A 1 5.98 -10.38 3.26
CA MET A 1 4.68 -9.68 3.13
C MET A 1 3.99 -9.74 4.47
N LEU A 2 3.30 -8.66 4.84
CA LEU A 2 2.88 -8.26 6.19
C LEU A 2 3.98 -7.43 6.86
N ASN A 3 3.73 -6.13 6.97
CA ASN A 3 4.62 -5.17 7.61
C ASN A 3 4.48 -5.23 9.16
N VAL A 4 4.23 -6.42 9.70
CA VAL A 4 3.97 -6.66 11.11
C VAL A 4 4.89 -7.80 11.55
N PRO A 5 5.45 -7.76 12.76
CA PRO A 5 6.23 -8.87 13.30
C PRO A 5 5.45 -10.19 13.19
N VAL A 6 6.13 -11.29 12.84
CA VAL A 6 5.46 -12.57 12.56
C VAL A 6 4.69 -13.09 13.79
N GLU A 7 5.16 -12.75 14.98
CA GLU A 7 4.57 -13.11 16.28
C GLU A 7 3.22 -12.41 16.51
N GLN A 8 2.98 -11.30 15.82
CA GLN A 8 1.73 -10.52 15.89
C GLN A 8 0.81 -10.77 14.69
N CYS A 9 1.30 -11.52 13.70
CA CYS A 9 0.56 -11.79 12.49
C CYS A 9 -0.47 -12.91 12.70
N SER A 10 -1.75 -12.64 12.41
CA SER A 10 -2.77 -13.69 12.42
C SER A 10 -2.50 -14.74 11.35
N ALA A 11 -2.53 -16.02 11.74
CA ALA A 11 -2.45 -17.14 10.80
C ALA A 11 -3.58 -17.08 9.74
N ALA A 12 -4.76 -16.60 10.13
CA ALA A 12 -5.87 -16.43 9.20
C ALA A 12 -5.56 -15.40 8.09
N ALA A 13 -4.86 -14.31 8.41
CA ALA A 13 -4.43 -13.33 7.41
C ALA A 13 -3.44 -13.95 6.42
N LEU A 14 -2.48 -14.73 6.93
CA LEU A 14 -1.51 -15.45 6.11
C LEU A 14 -2.18 -16.47 5.19
N ILE A 15 -3.10 -17.29 5.72
CA ILE A 15 -3.88 -18.25 4.93
C ILE A 15 -4.68 -17.53 3.84
N ARG A 16 -5.23 -16.35 4.11
CA ARG A 16 -5.96 -15.55 3.12
C ARG A 16 -5.07 -15.10 1.96
N VAL A 17 -3.83 -14.71 2.26
CA VAL A 17 -2.83 -14.37 1.24
C VAL A 17 -2.47 -15.62 0.42
N PHE A 18 -2.23 -16.76 1.06
CA PHE A 18 -1.95 -18.02 0.36
C PHE A 18 -3.13 -18.49 -0.50
N ALA A 19 -4.36 -18.35 -0.02
CA ALA A 19 -5.56 -18.70 -0.77
C ALA A 19 -5.70 -17.90 -2.08
N GLN A 20 -5.19 -16.67 -2.13
CA GLN A 20 -5.15 -15.87 -3.37
C GLN A 20 -4.07 -16.33 -4.36
N MET A 21 -3.09 -17.12 -3.90
CA MET A 21 -1.99 -17.62 -4.74
C MET A 21 -2.19 -19.09 -5.14
N ILE A 22 -2.89 -19.89 -4.32
CA ILE A 22 -3.21 -21.28 -4.64
C ILE A 22 -4.10 -21.32 -5.89
N GLY A 23 -3.71 -22.12 -6.88
CA GLY A 23 -4.43 -22.27 -8.15
C GLY A 23 -4.18 -21.18 -9.19
N HIS A 24 -3.35 -20.16 -8.88
CA HIS A 24 -3.02 -19.05 -9.76
C HIS A 24 -1.52 -19.04 -10.06
N ASN A 25 -1.14 -19.31 -11.31
CA ASN A 25 0.26 -19.22 -11.78
C ASN A 25 0.58 -17.89 -12.48
N ASP A 26 -0.37 -16.96 -12.47
CA ASP A 26 -0.35 -15.67 -13.16
C ASP A 26 -0.12 -14.49 -12.21
N ALA A 27 0.18 -14.76 -10.93
CA ALA A 27 0.53 -13.73 -9.97
C ALA A 27 1.78 -12.96 -10.43
N ALA A 28 1.57 -11.73 -10.93
CA ALA A 28 2.61 -10.86 -11.44
C ALA A 28 2.79 -9.62 -10.55
N PHE A 29 4.05 -9.25 -10.31
CA PHE A 29 4.39 -7.99 -9.64
C PHE A 29 4.58 -6.88 -10.69
N GLY A 30 3.70 -5.89 -10.65
CA GLY A 30 3.80 -4.67 -11.44
C GLY A 30 4.58 -3.58 -10.70
N PHE A 31 5.50 -2.92 -11.40
CA PHE A 31 6.18 -1.72 -10.92
C PHE A 31 5.65 -0.50 -11.69
N PRO A 32 4.97 0.45 -11.02
CA PRO A 32 4.42 1.61 -11.70
C PRO A 32 5.57 2.51 -12.20
N LYS A 33 5.44 3.04 -13.40
CA LYS A 33 6.42 3.99 -13.98
C LYS A 33 6.29 5.40 -13.41
N VAL A 34 5.17 5.69 -12.75
CA VAL A 34 4.80 6.99 -12.17
C VAL A 34 4.29 6.77 -10.76
N GLY A 35 4.08 7.85 -9.99
CA GLY A 35 3.45 7.75 -8.69
C GLY A 35 2.06 7.11 -8.79
N LEU A 36 1.69 6.27 -7.82
CA LEU A 36 0.36 5.66 -7.80
C LEU A 36 -0.74 6.73 -7.72
N SER A 37 -0.48 7.81 -6.98
CA SER A 37 -1.40 8.96 -6.91
C SER A 37 -1.60 9.59 -8.29
N ASP A 38 -0.53 9.83 -9.04
CA ASP A 38 -0.60 10.39 -10.39
C ASP A 38 -1.37 9.45 -11.34
N ARG A 39 -1.26 8.13 -11.11
CA ARG A 39 -1.93 7.13 -11.94
C ARG A 39 -3.42 6.99 -11.64
N TYR A 40 -3.83 7.08 -10.38
CA TYR A 40 -5.20 6.74 -9.95
C TYR A 40 -6.07 7.94 -9.62
N VAL A 41 -5.51 8.99 -9.00
CA VAL A 41 -6.30 10.11 -8.46
C VAL A 41 -7.01 10.89 -9.58
N PRO A 42 -6.34 11.32 -10.67
CA PRO A 42 -7.01 12.08 -11.73
C PRO A 42 -8.18 11.32 -12.33
N GLN A 43 -7.98 10.03 -12.63
CA GLN A 43 -9.02 9.18 -13.23
C GLN A 43 -10.19 8.92 -12.28
N ALA A 44 -9.92 8.78 -10.99
CA ALA A 44 -10.99 8.65 -10.00
C ALA A 44 -11.83 9.93 -9.93
N ILE A 45 -11.20 11.11 -9.97
CA ILE A 45 -11.89 12.41 -10.03
C ILE A 45 -12.73 12.48 -11.31
N ASP A 46 -12.15 12.20 -12.47
CA ASP A 46 -12.84 12.24 -13.76
C ASP A 46 -14.10 11.35 -13.76
N VAL A 47 -13.98 10.12 -13.27
CA VAL A 47 -15.13 9.18 -13.20
C VAL A 47 -16.23 9.71 -12.27
N ILE A 48 -15.87 10.29 -11.13
CA ILE A 48 -16.84 10.88 -10.19
C ILE A 48 -17.56 12.07 -10.83
N GLU A 49 -16.81 12.97 -11.47
CA GLU A 49 -17.35 14.21 -12.05
C GLU A 49 -18.16 13.94 -13.32
N GLN A 50 -17.74 13.00 -14.18
CA GLN A 50 -18.53 12.54 -15.33
C GLN A 50 -19.84 11.87 -14.91
N GLY A 51 -19.87 11.26 -13.71
CA GLY A 51 -21.08 10.74 -13.10
C GLY A 51 -22.00 11.81 -12.47
N GLY A 52 -21.65 13.11 -12.60
CA GLY A 52 -22.38 14.22 -11.98
C GLY A 52 -22.07 14.42 -10.49
N GLY A 53 -21.06 13.71 -9.96
CA GLY A 53 -20.54 13.93 -8.61
C GLY A 53 -19.62 15.15 -8.54
N CYS A 54 -19.10 15.43 -7.35
CA CYS A 54 -18.10 16.48 -7.14
C CYS A 54 -17.00 15.99 -6.19
N VAL A 55 -15.78 16.46 -6.42
CA VAL A 55 -14.65 16.20 -5.53
C VAL A 55 -14.21 17.52 -4.89
N MET A 56 -14.27 17.58 -3.56
CA MET A 56 -13.94 18.79 -2.81
C MET A 56 -12.68 18.57 -1.97
N LEU A 57 -11.57 19.18 -2.39
CA LEU A 57 -10.31 19.14 -1.64
C LEU A 57 -10.30 20.19 -0.51
N GLY A 58 -9.53 19.91 0.55
CA GLY A 58 -9.41 20.83 1.68
C GLY A 58 -10.70 21.02 2.49
N ARG A 59 -11.59 20.01 2.46
CA ARG A 59 -12.84 19.92 3.21
C ARG A 59 -12.83 18.65 4.06
N GLY A 60 -12.15 18.68 5.20
CA GLY A 60 -12.14 17.53 6.12
C GLY A 60 -13.52 17.32 6.74
N ALA A 61 -14.01 16.08 6.79
CA ALA A 61 -15.23 15.78 7.55
C ALA A 61 -14.93 15.90 9.06
N ALA A 62 -15.61 16.81 9.75
CA ALA A 62 -15.43 17.06 11.18
C ALA A 62 -16.50 16.37 12.03
N GLN A 63 -17.73 16.26 11.53
CA GLN A 63 -18.84 15.65 12.27
C GLN A 63 -19.89 15.06 11.33
N LEU A 64 -20.39 13.87 11.64
CA LEU A 64 -21.63 13.33 11.05
C LEU A 64 -22.85 13.95 11.73
N LEU A 65 -23.81 14.40 10.94
CA LEU A 65 -25.08 14.93 11.42
C LEU A 65 -26.12 13.81 11.46
N TRP A 66 -26.85 13.72 12.57
CA TRP A 66 -27.82 12.66 12.83
C TRP A 66 -29.18 13.25 13.18
N ARG A 67 -30.24 12.57 12.73
CA ARG A 67 -31.63 12.85 13.12
C ARG A 67 -32.41 11.53 13.11
N ASP A 68 -33.15 11.27 14.18
CA ASP A 68 -34.00 10.07 14.31
C ASP A 68 -33.25 8.76 13.99
N GLY A 69 -31.99 8.65 14.45
CA GLY A 69 -31.13 7.48 14.23
C GLY A 69 -30.56 7.35 12.81
N ARG A 70 -30.78 8.32 11.91
CA ARG A 70 -30.25 8.33 10.54
C ARG A 70 -29.29 9.48 10.32
N VAL A 71 -28.29 9.24 9.48
CA VAL A 71 -27.39 10.29 9.02
C VAL A 71 -28.15 11.24 8.08
N THR A 72 -27.95 12.53 8.27
CA THR A 72 -28.56 13.60 7.45
C THR A 72 -27.52 14.44 6.72
N GLY A 73 -26.25 14.33 7.09
CA GLY A 73 -25.18 15.03 6.41
C GLY A 73 -23.84 14.99 7.14
N VAL A 74 -22.93 15.82 6.68
CA VAL A 74 -21.59 16.03 7.22
C VAL A 74 -21.39 17.52 7.46
N ARG A 75 -20.83 17.86 8.62
CA ARG A 75 -20.21 19.17 8.84
C ARG A 75 -18.71 19.05 8.57
N THR A 76 -18.17 19.97 7.79
CA THR A 76 -16.73 20.01 7.50
C THR A 76 -15.96 20.79 8.57
N ASP A 77 -14.64 20.69 8.53
CA ASP A 77 -13.69 21.45 9.35
C ASP A 77 -13.76 22.97 9.12
N ARG A 78 -14.31 23.41 7.98
CA ARG A 78 -14.58 24.81 7.67
C ARG A 78 -15.95 25.30 8.15
N GLY A 79 -16.74 24.41 8.76
CA GLY A 79 -18.07 24.69 9.32
C GLY A 79 -19.22 24.56 8.33
N ASP A 80 -18.94 24.40 7.03
CA ASP A 80 -19.98 24.16 6.03
C ASP A 80 -20.66 22.79 6.22
N VAL A 81 -21.93 22.71 5.80
CA VAL A 81 -22.76 21.52 5.98
C VAL A 81 -23.17 20.97 4.63
N MET A 82 -22.83 19.70 4.39
CA MET A 82 -23.20 18.94 3.22
C MET A 82 -24.34 17.99 3.60
N GLN A 83 -25.52 18.18 3.02
CA GLN A 83 -26.68 17.30 3.25
C GLN A 83 -26.50 15.99 2.49
N ALA A 84 -26.71 14.86 3.15
CA ALA A 84 -26.58 13.55 2.56
C ALA A 84 -27.49 12.53 3.25
N ARG A 85 -28.15 11.66 2.46
CA ARG A 85 -29.00 10.59 2.98
C ARG A 85 -28.21 9.35 3.43
N ALA A 86 -26.97 9.25 2.96
CA ALA A 86 -26.04 8.18 3.27
C ALA A 86 -24.61 8.74 3.22
N CYS A 87 -23.74 8.20 4.07
CA CYS A 87 -22.32 8.57 4.10
C CYS A 87 -21.47 7.30 4.10
N VAL A 88 -20.42 7.29 3.28
CA VAL A 88 -19.40 6.24 3.26
C VAL A 88 -18.14 6.81 3.89
N LEU A 89 -17.66 6.17 4.97
CA LEU A 89 -16.41 6.56 5.62
C LEU A 89 -15.24 5.83 4.97
N ALA A 90 -14.58 6.47 4.02
CA ALA A 90 -13.35 5.97 3.39
C ALA A 90 -12.07 6.43 4.13
N ALA A 91 -12.18 6.76 5.42
CA ALA A 91 -11.09 7.23 6.25
C ALA A 91 -10.41 6.07 7.00
N PRO A 92 -9.14 6.22 7.44
CA PRO A 92 -8.51 5.26 8.33
C PRO A 92 -9.35 5.00 9.59
N PRO A 93 -9.28 3.80 10.20
CA PRO A 93 -10.12 3.42 11.34
C PRO A 93 -10.14 4.43 12.48
N SER A 94 -8.99 5.02 12.84
CA SER A 94 -8.89 6.03 13.90
C SER A 94 -9.70 7.30 13.58
N ALA A 95 -9.60 7.81 12.35
CA ALA A 95 -10.35 8.99 11.90
C ALA A 95 -11.85 8.67 11.67
N ALA A 96 -12.18 7.46 11.24
CA ALA A 96 -13.57 7.01 11.15
C ALA A 96 -14.22 6.91 12.54
N ALA A 97 -13.49 6.37 13.52
CA ALA A 97 -13.98 6.21 14.89
C ALA A 97 -14.36 7.55 15.53
N SER A 98 -13.62 8.63 15.27
CA SER A 98 -13.94 9.97 15.82
C SER A 98 -15.25 10.55 15.27
N LEU A 99 -15.69 10.13 14.07
CA LEU A 99 -16.90 10.61 13.42
C LEU A 99 -18.16 9.81 13.80
N LEU A 100 -17.97 8.57 14.28
CA LEU A 100 -19.06 7.67 14.63
C LEU A 100 -19.57 7.91 16.06
N PRO A 101 -20.87 7.69 16.33
CA PRO A 101 -21.42 7.80 17.67
C PRO A 101 -20.80 6.78 18.63
N GLY A 102 -20.76 7.12 19.93
CA GLY A 102 -20.03 6.37 20.97
C GLY A 102 -20.39 4.89 21.05
N GLU A 103 -21.67 4.57 20.90
CA GLU A 103 -22.21 3.21 21.03
C GLU A 103 -22.18 2.40 19.72
N ALA A 104 -21.72 2.99 18.61
CA ALA A 104 -21.71 2.28 17.34
C ALA A 104 -20.72 1.09 17.38
N PRO A 105 -21.17 -0.14 17.03
CA PRO A 105 -20.27 -1.30 16.95
C PRO A 105 -19.06 -1.06 16.04
N ALA A 106 -19.27 -0.33 14.93
CA ALA A 106 -18.20 0.07 14.01
C ALA A 106 -17.15 0.96 14.67
N ARG A 107 -17.54 1.86 15.59
CA ARG A 107 -16.58 2.68 16.35
C ARG A 107 -15.73 1.80 17.27
N MET A 108 -16.35 0.87 17.98
CA MET A 108 -15.64 -0.06 18.86
C MET A 108 -14.65 -0.94 18.08
N ALA A 109 -15.07 -1.45 16.91
CA ALA A 109 -14.20 -2.23 16.03
C ALA A 109 -13.03 -1.40 15.50
N ALA A 110 -13.30 -0.18 15.04
CA ALA A 110 -12.27 0.73 14.54
C ALA A 110 -11.26 1.14 15.64
N ALA A 111 -11.73 1.37 16.86
CA ALA A 111 -10.87 1.71 18.01
C ALA A 111 -9.91 0.58 18.43
N ARG A 112 -10.22 -0.68 18.08
CA ARG A 112 -9.34 -1.84 18.34
C ARG A 112 -8.23 -2.00 17.29
N MET A 113 -8.34 -1.33 16.15
CA MET A 113 -7.34 -1.42 15.09
C MET A 113 -6.13 -0.55 15.43
N GLN A 114 -4.97 -1.18 15.52
CA GLN A 114 -3.71 -0.48 15.77
C GLN A 114 -2.94 -0.28 14.45
N PRO A 115 -2.45 0.94 14.17
CA PRO A 115 -1.56 1.16 13.05
C PRO A 115 -0.28 0.34 13.19
N SER A 116 0.16 -0.29 12.10
CA SER A 116 1.49 -0.86 12.00
C SER A 116 2.45 0.23 11.49
N PRO A 117 3.40 0.71 12.32
CA PRO A 117 4.34 1.74 11.88
C PRO A 117 5.25 1.19 10.78
N TYR A 118 5.53 2.02 9.79
CA TYR A 118 6.46 1.70 8.70
C TYR A 118 7.31 2.91 8.38
N ILE A 119 8.52 2.66 7.90
CA ILE A 119 9.46 3.69 7.46
C ILE A 119 9.75 3.46 5.98
N SER A 120 9.64 4.52 5.19
CA SER A 120 10.05 4.54 3.80
C SER A 120 11.33 5.36 3.67
N THR A 121 12.40 4.75 3.14
CA THR A 121 13.67 5.42 2.90
C THR A 121 13.91 5.55 1.41
N TYR A 122 14.18 6.76 0.95
CA TYR A 122 14.50 7.05 -0.44
C TYR A 122 16.00 7.37 -0.54
N LEU A 123 16.70 6.61 -1.39
CA LEU A 123 18.13 6.78 -1.65
C LEU A 123 18.33 7.16 -3.10
N TRP A 124 18.95 8.32 -3.34
CA TRP A 124 19.35 8.77 -4.67
C TRP A 124 20.84 8.51 -4.85
N PHE A 125 21.17 7.91 -5.98
CA PHE A 125 22.54 7.62 -6.38
C PHE A 125 22.86 8.43 -7.63
N ASP A 126 24.12 8.81 -7.75
CA ASP A 126 24.69 9.48 -8.92
C ASP A 126 24.72 8.57 -10.16
N ARG A 127 24.63 7.25 -9.96
CA ARG A 127 24.64 6.24 -11.03
C ARG A 127 23.66 5.10 -10.77
N ARG A 128 23.29 4.40 -11.86
CA ARG A 128 22.49 3.18 -11.80
C ARG A 128 23.30 2.06 -11.13
N ILE A 129 22.74 1.46 -10.07
CA ILE A 129 23.40 0.39 -9.29
C ILE A 129 23.21 -1.00 -9.91
N THR A 130 22.06 -1.26 -10.54
CA THR A 130 21.74 -2.56 -11.14
C THR A 130 20.81 -2.43 -12.34
N HIS A 131 20.87 -3.42 -13.24
CA HIS A 131 19.93 -3.55 -14.37
C HIS A 131 18.64 -4.28 -13.99
N GLU A 132 18.61 -4.97 -12.85
CA GLU A 132 17.45 -5.72 -12.38
C GLU A 132 16.34 -4.79 -11.85
N ARG A 133 15.08 -5.20 -12.04
CA ARG A 133 13.89 -4.44 -11.60
C ARG A 133 13.56 -4.65 -10.11
N PHE A 134 13.95 -5.78 -9.53
CA PHE A 134 13.64 -6.13 -8.16
C PHE A 134 14.71 -7.08 -7.60
N TRP A 135 15.14 -6.86 -6.36
CA TRP A 135 16.17 -7.65 -5.71
C TRP A 135 15.66 -8.20 -4.37
N PRO A 136 15.03 -9.39 -4.33
CA PRO A 136 14.42 -9.91 -3.10
C PRO A 136 15.44 -10.34 -2.05
N ARG A 137 16.58 -10.93 -2.46
CA ARG A 137 17.71 -11.33 -1.59
C ARG A 137 18.82 -11.93 -2.46
N ARG A 138 20.09 -11.48 -2.36
CA ARG A 138 21.22 -12.32 -2.81
C ARG A 138 21.38 -13.35 -1.71
N GLY A 139 21.49 -14.63 -2.06
CA GLY A 139 22.00 -15.61 -1.11
C GLY A 139 23.23 -15.00 -0.44
N SER A 140 23.25 -14.99 0.89
CA SER A 140 24.49 -14.75 1.63
C SER A 140 25.56 -15.64 1.00
N PRO A 141 26.76 -15.13 0.64
CA PRO A 141 27.79 -15.99 0.10
C PRO A 141 28.10 -17.07 1.14
N GLY A 142 27.53 -18.25 0.91
CA GLY A 142 27.93 -19.44 1.64
C GLY A 142 29.40 -19.64 1.33
N LYS A 143 30.19 -19.89 2.38
CA LYS A 143 31.53 -20.46 2.28
C LYS A 143 31.46 -21.63 1.30
N ASN A 144 31.86 -21.39 0.04
CA ASN A 144 32.27 -22.32 -1.00
C ASN A 144 32.43 -21.51 -2.29
N ALA A 145 33.39 -20.58 -2.28
CA ALA A 145 34.06 -20.24 -3.52
C ALA A 145 34.86 -21.48 -3.95
N PRO A 146 34.64 -22.09 -5.13
CA PRO A 146 35.60 -23.05 -5.63
C PRO A 146 36.94 -22.33 -5.78
N ALA A 147 37.97 -22.90 -5.15
CA ALA A 147 39.34 -22.46 -5.24
C ALA A 147 39.75 -22.30 -6.71
N GLY A 148 40.53 -21.26 -6.98
CA GLY A 148 40.91 -20.86 -8.32
C GLY A 148 41.49 -22.00 -9.16
N SER A 149 41.16 -21.97 -10.45
CA SER A 149 42.04 -22.47 -11.48
C SER A 149 42.44 -21.29 -12.37
N GLN A 150 43.65 -20.81 -12.14
CA GLN A 150 44.39 -20.11 -13.18
C GLN A 150 44.63 -21.10 -14.32
N SER A 151 44.29 -20.74 -15.55
CA SER A 151 44.91 -21.29 -16.75
C SER A 151 45.23 -20.13 -17.69
N GLY A 152 46.50 -19.71 -17.66
CA GLY A 152 47.04 -18.82 -18.68
C GLY A 152 47.22 -19.55 -20.01
N PRO A 153 47.17 -18.86 -21.16
CA PRO A 153 47.54 -19.46 -22.43
C PRO A 153 49.06 -19.36 -22.63
N THR A 154 49.70 -20.52 -22.62
CA THR A 154 51.08 -20.77 -23.06
C THR A 154 51.23 -20.45 -24.55
N THR A 155 52.12 -19.52 -24.87
CA THR A 155 52.73 -19.33 -26.19
C THR A 155 53.46 -20.60 -26.63
N ALA A 156 53.15 -21.10 -27.83
CA ALA A 156 54.03 -21.98 -28.58
C ALA A 156 54.02 -21.59 -30.06
N SER A 157 55.09 -20.94 -30.48
CA SER A 157 55.50 -20.77 -31.87
C SER A 157 55.90 -22.12 -32.46
N ARG A 158 55.53 -22.39 -33.72
CA ARG A 158 56.35 -23.21 -34.63
C ARG A 158 56.20 -22.71 -36.06
N SER A 159 57.31 -22.24 -36.59
CA SER A 159 57.58 -21.93 -38.00
C SER A 159 57.82 -23.23 -38.79
N SER A 160 57.21 -23.34 -39.97
CA SER A 160 57.82 -23.66 -41.28
C SER A 160 56.71 -23.75 -42.32
#